data_AF-A0A7J5YUE2-F1
#
_entry.id   AF-A0A7J5YUE2-F1
#
_cell.length_a   1.000
_cell.length_b   1.000
_cell.length_c   1.000
_cell.angle_alpha   90.00
_cell.angle_beta   90.00
_cell.angle_gamma   90.00
#
_symmetry.space_group_name_H-M   'P 1'
#
loop_
_entity.id
_entity.type
_entity.pdbx_description
1 polymer ?
#
loop_
_entity_poly.entity_id
_entity_poly.type
_entity_poly.pdbx_seq_one_letter_code
_entity_poly.pdbx_strand_id
1 'polypeptide(L)' 'MFQSSAKGLKNNSQFRFLITAKTNDNYKGATIYHYKKGRLVTEDFQRQKPSSVETITDKRDLIWCKSGFF' A
#
# COMPACT_ATOMS: atom_id res chain seq x y z
N MET A 1 -6.75 -5.98 5.61
CA MET A 1 -5.97 -4.79 5.17
C MET A 1 -6.32 -4.34 3.76
N PHE A 2 -6.20 -5.20 2.74
CA PHE A 2 -6.47 -4.84 1.34
C PHE A 2 -7.86 -4.21 1.14
N GLN A 3 -8.92 -4.88 1.60
CA GLN A 3 -10.30 -4.40 1.48
C GLN A 3 -10.53 -3.05 2.16
N SER A 4 -10.00 -2.85 3.36
CA SER A 4 -10.14 -1.57 4.08
C SER A 4 -9.46 -0.43 3.33
N SER A 5 -8.26 -0.67 2.77
CA SER A 5 -7.55 0.33 1.95
C SER A 5 -8.28 0.62 0.64
N ALA A 6 -8.75 -0.42 -0.06
CA ALA A 6 -9.52 -0.28 -1.29
C ALA A 6 -10.82 0.51 -1.05
N LYS A 7 -11.54 0.24 0.05
CA LYS A 7 -12.76 0.97 0.42
C LYS A 7 -12.46 2.41 0.80
N GLY A 8 -11.40 2.67 1.55
CA GLY A 8 -11.03 4.02 1.99
C GLY A 8 -10.50 4.91 0.85
N LEU A 9 -9.85 4.32 -0.15
CA LEU A 9 -9.23 5.04 -1.27
C LEU A 9 -9.97 4.90 -2.60
N LYS A 10 -11.19 4.34 -2.59
CA LYS A 10 -11.97 4.06 -3.82
C LYS A 10 -12.19 5.28 -4.74
N ASN A 11 -12.22 6.49 -4.17
CA ASN A 11 -12.45 7.74 -4.91
C ASN A 11 -11.16 8.48 -5.27
N ASN A 12 -9.98 7.95 -4.92
CA ASN A 12 -8.70 8.57 -5.22
C ASN A 12 -8.10 7.94 -6.49
N SER A 13 -8.15 8.67 -7.61
CA SER A 13 -7.67 8.22 -8.92
C SER A 13 -6.17 7.90 -8.98
N GLN A 14 -5.39 8.33 -7.98
CA GLN A 14 -3.97 8.01 -7.88
C GLN A 14 -3.70 6.58 -7.41
N PHE A 15 -4.71 5.89 -6.86
CA PHE A 15 -4.58 4.53 -6.34
C PHE A 15 -5.40 3.55 -7.16
N ARG A 16 -4.83 2.36 -7.37
CA ARG A 16 -5.52 1.23 -8.01
C ARG A 16 -5.27 -0.01 -7.17
N PHE A 17 -6.33 -0.78 -6.96
CA PHE A 17 -6.28 -2.05 -6.25
C PHE A 17 -6.60 -3.14 -7.24
N LEU A 18 -5.71 -4.12 -7.37
CA LEU A 18 -5.78 -5.20 -8.34
C LEU A 18 -5.58 -6.53 -7.63
N ILE A 19 -6.16 -7.59 -8.17
CA ILE A 19 -6.00 -8.96 -7.71
C ILE A 19 -5.44 -9.76 -8.89
N THR A 20 -4.39 -10.54 -8.63
CA THR A 20 -3.78 -11.42 -9.62
C THR A 20 -3.26 -12.68 -8.94
N ALA A 21 -3.21 -13.78 -9.69
CA ALA A 21 -2.57 -15.02 -9.26
C ALA A 21 -1.20 -15.11 -9.92
N LYS A 22 -0.14 -15.06 -9.12
CA LYS A 22 1.26 -15.19 -9.54
C LYS A 22 1.97 -16.08 -8.54
N THR A 23 2.77 -17.03 -9.03
CA THR A 23 3.63 -17.85 -8.17
C THR A 23 4.69 -16.98 -7.50
N ASN A 24 4.92 -17.21 -6.21
CA ASN A 24 5.99 -16.58 -5.45
C ASN A 24 6.50 -17.58 -4.41
N ASP A 25 7.72 -18.06 -4.61
CA ASP A 25 8.32 -19.09 -3.75
C ASP A 25 8.74 -18.55 -2.38
N ASN A 26 8.84 -17.22 -2.24
CA ASN A 26 9.24 -16.56 -1.00
C ASN A 26 8.09 -16.45 0.01
N TYR A 27 6.83 -16.49 -0.44
CA TYR A 27 5.65 -16.23 0.41
C TYR A 27 4.57 -17.29 0.23
N LYS A 28 4.17 -17.91 1.34
CA LYS A 28 3.06 -18.88 1.34
C LYS A 28 1.71 -18.16 1.26
N GLY A 29 0.80 -18.69 0.43
CA GLY A 29 -0.56 -18.18 0.31
C GLY A 29 -0.62 -16.92 -0.57
N ALA A 30 -0.98 -15.78 0.03
CA ALA A 30 -1.16 -14.52 -0.69
C ALA A 30 -0.38 -13.39 -0.01
N THR A 31 0.15 -12.48 -0.82
CA THR A 31 0.82 -11.26 -0.36
C THR A 31 0.35 -10.05 -1.17
N ILE A 32 0.67 -8.85 -0.71
CA ILE A 32 0.25 -7.59 -1.32
C ILE A 32 1.47 -6.92 -1.95
N TYR A 33 1.48 -6.89 -3.28
CA TYR A 33 2.50 -6.17 -4.03
C TYR A 33 2.17 -4.68 -4.04
N HIS A 34 3.16 -3.84 -3.72
CA HIS A 34 3.02 -2.40 -3.79
C HIS A 34 3.86 -1.84 -4.94
N TYR A 35 3.18 -1.14 -5.85
CA TYR A 35 3.81 -0.44 -6.97
C TYR A 35 3.64 1.07 -6.80
N LYS A 36 4.71 1.84 -7.05
CA LYS A 36 4.72 3.30 -7.04
C LYS A 36 5.31 3.80 -8.36
N LYS A 37 4.56 4.63 -9.09
CA LYS A 37 4.92 5.12 -10.43
C LYS A 37 5.34 3.98 -11.39
N GLY A 38 4.62 2.86 -11.36
CA GLY A 38 4.87 1.69 -12.21
C GLY A 38 6.08 0.83 -11.80
N ARG A 39 6.79 1.16 -10.73
CA ARG A 39 7.91 0.37 -10.21
C ARG A 39 7.49 -0.41 -8.97
N LEU A 40 7.92 -1.66 -8.88
CA LEU A 40 7.73 -2.49 -7.69
C LEU A 40 8.51 -1.88 -6.51
N VAL A 41 7.84 -1.68 -5.39
CA VAL A 41 8.43 -1.17 -4.13
C VAL A 41 8.67 -2.32 -3.16
N THR A 42 7.67 -3.20 -2.99
CA THR A 42 7.78 -4.40 -2.16
C THR A 42 6.79 -5.46 -2.64
N GLU A 43 7.17 -6.73 -2.51
CA GLU A 43 6.29 -7.87 -2.75
C GLU A 43 5.41 -8.20 -1.54
N ASP A 44 5.84 -7.80 -0.34
CA ASP A 44 5.10 -8.01 0.92
C ASP A 44 4.83 -6.69 1.63
N PHE A 45 3.85 -5.97 1.08
CA PHE A 45 3.38 -4.75 1.70
C PHE A 45 2.67 -5.07 3.02
N GLN A 46 3.31 -4.66 4.10
CA GLN A 46 2.72 -4.54 5.43
C GLN A 46 2.40 -3.06 5.67
N ARG A 47 1.36 -2.77 6.46
CA ARG A 47 1.03 -1.39 6.85
C ARG A 47 2.22 -0.85 7.66
N GLN A 48 3.08 -0.04 7.03
CA GLN A 48 4.17 0.58 7.75
C GLN A 48 3.61 1.57 8.76
N LYS A 49 4.20 1.62 9.94
CA LYS A 49 4.04 2.77 10.83
C LYS A 49 4.52 3.98 10.03
N PRO A 50 3.69 4.99 9.78
CA PRO A 50 4.14 6.15 9.04
C PRO A 50 5.37 6.72 9.77
N SER A 51 6.42 7.03 9.01
CA SER A 51 7.51 7.84 9.52
C SER A 51 6.90 9.14 10.08
N SER A 52 7.53 9.73 11.11
CA SER A 52 7.02 10.98 11.72
C SER A 52 6.58 11.94 10.62
N VAL A 53 5.42 12.59 10.75
CA VAL A 53 4.82 13.42 9.70
C VAL A 53 5.83 14.46 9.18
N GLU A 54 6.74 14.90 10.05
CA GLU A 54 7.85 15.81 9.80
C GLU A 54 8.86 15.30 8.76
N THR A 55 8.97 13.99 8.55
CA THR A 55 9.96 13.34 7.67
C THR A 55 9.41 13.00 6.27
N ILE A 56 8.11 13.21 6.03
CA ILE A 56 7.47 12.77 4.79
C ILE A 56 7.64 13.85 3.71
N THR A 57 8.49 13.56 2.71
CA THR A 57 8.75 14.48 1.59
C THR A 57 7.79 14.25 0.40
N ASP A 58 7.24 13.04 0.23
CA ASP A 58 6.28 12.73 -0.83
C ASP A 58 4.84 12.85 -0.32
N LYS A 59 4.08 13.80 -0.86
CA LYS A 59 2.67 14.03 -0.51
C LYS A 59 1.80 12.77 -0.60
N ARG A 60 2.15 11.81 -1.46
CA ARG A 60 1.39 10.55 -1.61
C ARG A 60 1.57 9.62 -0.41
N ASP A 61 2.66 9.75 0.32
CA ASP A 61 2.95 8.89 1.48
C ASP A 61 2.19 9.40 2.73
N LEU A 62 1.75 10.66 2.76
CA LEU A 62 0.87 11.23 3.80
C LEU A 62 -0.50 10.54 3.89
N ILE A 63 -0.91 9.84 2.83
CA ILE A 63 -2.21 9.14 2.77
C ILE A 63 -2.25 8.00 3.79
N TRP A 64 -1.10 7.40 4.09
CA TRP A 64 -1.00 6.35 5.11
C TRP A 64 -1.09 6.90 6.53
N CYS A 65 -0.69 8.16 6.75
CA CYS A 65 -0.78 8.84 8.05
C CYS A 65 -2.21 9.25 8.42
N LYS A 66 -3.03 9.63 7.42
CA LYS A 66 -4.42 10.04 7.65
C LYS A 66 -5.36 8.91 8.05
N SER A 67 -4.93 7.65 7.93
CA SER A 67 -5.79 6.49 8.18
C SER A 67 -6.23 6.31 9.63
N GLY A 68 -5.70 7.07 10.60
CA GLY A 68 -6.25 7.14 11.97
C GLY A 68 -6.34 5.83 12.74
N PHE A 69 -5.55 4.82 12.38
CA PHE A 69 -5.42 3.57 13.14
C PHE A 69 -3.96 3.42 13.56
N PHE A 70 -3.60 4.11 14.64
CA PHE A 70 -2.52 3.70 15.53
C PHE A 70 -3.11 2.75 16.58
#